data_AF-A0A6J6DZS1-F1
#
_entry.id   AF-A0A6J6DZS1-F1
#
_cell.length_a   1.000
_cell.length_b   1.000
_cell.length_c   1.000
_cell.angle_alpha   90.00
_cell.angle_beta   90.00
_cell.angle_gamma   90.00
#
_symmetry.space_group_name_H-M   'P 1'
#
loop_
_entity.id
_entity.type
_entity.pdbx_description
1 polymer ?
#
loop_
_entity_poly.entity_id
_entity_poly.type
_entity_poly.pdbx_seq_one_letter_code
_entity_poly.pdbx_strand_id
1 'polypeptide(L)'
;MSQNLPASAPLAATCSIGAGFVHAIAAGTHAEHASAALAMALLAFLQIGAGLLGLTRNSSVFRLAIPIVNVAAICGWIATRTTGIGFISGLDIAESVQTADAITAGLAGIAVAASIFGIQRKFAMVTPMYAALIAMVLVVPATVTTTSHDHSSHSATSTWPRPFFPGIGIDIEGVEGVSTEQENRARQLVLETQKELVRWADYKVAQAEGWISIGDEATGYEHFVNGRYLNDGNQLDATRPESIVYKVYGDTRILVSAMYMAEGQPALDSPLLTDFAGPLFEWHVHTNLCWGMRNGGVGIVGVTDANGKCPPGSMVRSISKPMVHVWIVPHPCGPFAAVEGLAEGQAAVPDSERVDMCGDHAH
;
A
#
# COMPACT_ATOMS: atom_id res chain seq x y z
N MET A 1 -43.49 -22.86 -2.87
CA MET A 1 -42.76 -24.14 -2.98
C MET A 1 -41.30 -23.85 -2.66
N SER A 2 -40.89 -24.01 -1.40
CA SER A 2 -39.53 -23.73 -0.92
C SER A 2 -38.59 -24.84 -1.40
N GLN A 3 -37.91 -24.63 -2.52
CA GLN A 3 -36.83 -25.52 -2.93
C GLN A 3 -35.59 -25.15 -2.11
N ASN A 4 -35.35 -25.93 -1.06
CA ASN A 4 -34.15 -25.84 -0.24
C ASN A 4 -32.91 -25.90 -1.13
N LEU A 5 -31.99 -24.95 -0.95
CA LEU A 5 -30.66 -25.00 -1.56
C LEU A 5 -30.02 -26.37 -1.23
N PRO A 6 -29.36 -27.03 -2.19
CA PRO A 6 -28.62 -28.25 -1.89
C PRO A 6 -27.57 -27.95 -0.82
N ALA A 7 -27.46 -28.83 0.19
CA ALA A 7 -26.68 -28.63 1.43
C ALA A 7 -25.18 -28.34 1.22
N SER A 8 -24.67 -28.53 0.01
CA SER A 8 -23.28 -28.32 -0.41
C SER A 8 -22.98 -26.95 -1.02
N ALA A 9 -24.01 -26.23 -1.49
CA ALA A 9 -23.86 -24.90 -2.06
C ALA A 9 -23.26 -23.87 -1.07
N PRO A 10 -23.58 -23.92 0.24
CA PRO A 10 -22.99 -23.01 1.21
C PRO A 10 -21.48 -23.21 1.36
N LEU A 11 -21.00 -24.46 1.47
CA LEU A 11 -19.57 -24.74 1.63
C LEU A 11 -18.77 -24.29 0.40
N ALA A 12 -19.23 -24.66 -0.80
CA ALA A 12 -18.54 -24.28 -2.03
C ALA A 12 -18.45 -22.75 -2.19
N ALA A 13 -19.56 -22.05 -1.92
CA ALA A 13 -19.61 -20.61 -1.98
C ALA A 13 -18.73 -19.94 -0.92
N THR A 14 -18.75 -20.42 0.32
CA THR A 14 -17.96 -19.86 1.41
C THR A 14 -16.46 -20.07 1.20
N CYS A 15 -16.03 -21.23 0.70
CA CYS A 15 -14.62 -21.46 0.33
C CYS A 15 -14.19 -20.57 -0.85
N SER A 16 -15.06 -20.37 -1.85
CA SER A 16 -14.79 -19.44 -2.96
C SER A 16 -14.63 -18.00 -2.45
N ILE A 17 -15.51 -17.54 -1.55
CA ILE A 17 -15.41 -16.21 -0.94
C ILE A 17 -14.09 -16.08 -0.15
N GLY A 18 -13.74 -17.10 0.64
CA GLY A 18 -12.49 -17.13 1.39
C GLY A 18 -11.25 -17.01 0.50
N ALA A 19 -11.18 -17.81 -0.57
CA ALA A 19 -10.09 -17.74 -1.55
C ALA A 19 -10.01 -16.35 -2.21
N GLY A 20 -11.16 -15.73 -2.52
CA GLY A 20 -11.21 -14.39 -3.09
C GLY A 20 -10.69 -13.31 -2.14
N PHE A 21 -10.93 -13.42 -0.83
CA PHE A 21 -10.34 -12.49 0.14
C PHE A 21 -8.82 -12.59 0.20
N VAL A 22 -8.24 -13.79 0.11
CA VAL A 22 -6.77 -13.94 0.09
C VAL A 22 -6.17 -13.33 -1.18
N HIS A 23 -6.80 -13.53 -2.35
CA HIS A 23 -6.36 -12.84 -3.58
C HIS A 23 -6.53 -11.31 -3.51
N ALA A 24 -7.55 -10.79 -2.81
CA ALA A 24 -7.73 -9.35 -2.63
C ALA A 24 -6.58 -8.73 -1.84
N ILE A 25 -6.05 -9.45 -0.84
CA ILE A 25 -4.89 -9.04 -0.05
C ILE A 25 -3.62 -9.13 -0.91
N ALA A 26 -3.46 -10.23 -1.64
CA ALA A 26 -2.33 -10.41 -2.56
C ALA A 26 -2.24 -9.32 -3.63
N ALA A 27 -3.39 -8.78 -4.07
CA ALA A 27 -3.42 -7.64 -4.99
C ALA A 27 -2.77 -6.38 -4.41
N GLY A 28 -2.86 -6.18 -3.08
CA GLY A 28 -2.20 -5.07 -2.39
C GLY A 28 -0.71 -5.29 -2.18
N THR A 29 -0.27 -6.55 -2.02
CA THR A 29 1.15 -6.89 -1.83
C THR A 29 1.94 -6.95 -3.13
N HIS A 30 1.27 -7.01 -4.27
CA HIS A 30 1.87 -6.96 -5.62
C HIS A 30 1.66 -5.60 -6.32
N ALA A 31 1.47 -4.52 -5.55
CA ALA A 31 1.16 -3.20 -6.09
C ALA A 31 2.27 -2.60 -6.96
N GLU A 32 3.51 -3.09 -6.82
CA GLU A 32 4.67 -2.76 -7.65
C GLU A 32 4.49 -3.17 -9.11
N HIS A 33 3.68 -4.19 -9.39
CA HIS A 33 3.36 -4.66 -10.72
C HIS A 33 1.87 -4.49 -11.02
N ALA A 34 1.50 -3.38 -11.69
CA ALA A 34 0.10 -3.04 -11.99
C ALA A 34 -0.68 -4.19 -12.66
N SER A 35 -0.04 -4.99 -13.51
CA SER A 35 -0.67 -6.16 -14.15
C SER A 35 -0.94 -7.31 -13.19
N ALA A 36 -0.03 -7.60 -12.26
CA ALA A 36 -0.22 -8.65 -11.25
C ALA A 36 -1.28 -8.23 -10.22
N ALA A 37 -1.18 -7.01 -9.70
CA ALA A 37 -2.20 -6.44 -8.79
C ALA A 37 -3.61 -6.49 -9.42
N LEU A 38 -3.73 -6.08 -10.69
CA LEU A 38 -5.01 -6.12 -11.41
C LEU A 38 -5.51 -7.55 -11.60
N ALA A 39 -4.64 -8.50 -11.97
CA ALA A 39 -5.02 -9.90 -12.15
C ALA A 39 -5.54 -10.52 -10.84
N MET A 40 -4.86 -10.27 -9.72
CA MET A 40 -5.26 -10.74 -8.39
C MET A 40 -6.57 -10.09 -7.93
N ALA A 41 -6.74 -8.77 -8.14
CA ALA A 41 -7.97 -8.06 -7.80
C ALA A 41 -9.18 -8.55 -8.62
N LEU A 42 -8.99 -8.83 -9.91
CA LEU A 42 -10.04 -9.39 -10.77
C LEU A 42 -10.42 -10.80 -10.34
N LEU A 43 -9.44 -11.65 -10.03
CA LEU A 43 -9.70 -13.01 -9.57
C LEU A 43 -10.43 -13.02 -8.22
N ALA A 44 -10.03 -12.14 -7.30
CA ALA A 44 -10.70 -11.90 -6.03
C ALA A 44 -12.17 -11.51 -6.22
N PHE A 45 -12.43 -10.53 -7.07
CA PHE A 45 -13.79 -10.08 -7.39
C PHE A 45 -14.64 -11.21 -7.95
N LEU A 46 -14.11 -12.00 -8.88
CA LEU A 46 -14.83 -13.13 -9.48
C LEU A 46 -15.13 -14.23 -8.45
N GLN A 47 -14.19 -14.56 -7.57
CA GLN A 47 -14.36 -15.59 -6.55
C GLN A 47 -15.37 -15.20 -5.46
N ILE A 48 -15.32 -13.94 -5.00
CA ILE A 48 -16.29 -13.38 -4.05
C ILE A 48 -17.66 -13.29 -4.70
N GLY A 49 -17.74 -12.74 -5.92
CA GLY A 49 -18.98 -12.60 -6.67
C GLY A 49 -19.67 -13.93 -6.95
N ALA A 50 -18.91 -14.94 -7.42
CA ALA A 50 -19.44 -16.27 -7.67
C ALA A 50 -19.99 -16.93 -6.40
N GLY A 51 -19.29 -16.81 -5.27
CA GLY A 51 -19.76 -17.33 -4.00
C GLY A 51 -21.01 -16.60 -3.47
N LEU A 52 -21.03 -15.27 -3.48
CA LEU A 52 -22.19 -14.48 -3.03
C LEU A 52 -23.43 -14.74 -3.89
N LEU A 53 -23.27 -14.80 -5.22
CA LEU A 53 -24.37 -15.12 -6.13
C LEU A 53 -24.85 -16.57 -5.94
N GLY A 54 -23.94 -17.52 -5.71
CA GLY A 54 -24.28 -18.91 -5.40
C GLY A 54 -25.06 -19.09 -4.09
N LEU A 55 -24.87 -18.20 -3.11
CA LEU A 55 -25.63 -18.18 -1.85
C LEU A 55 -27.01 -17.50 -2.00
N THR A 56 -27.08 -16.41 -2.77
CA THR A 56 -28.24 -15.52 -2.81
C THR A 56 -29.21 -15.81 -3.94
N ARG A 57 -28.76 -16.45 -5.03
CA ARG A 57 -29.56 -16.68 -6.24
C ARG A 57 -29.76 -18.17 -6.47
N ASN A 58 -31.02 -18.60 -6.54
CA ASN A 58 -31.39 -19.98 -6.88
C ASN A 58 -31.36 -20.22 -8.40
N SER A 59 -30.18 -20.10 -9.03
CA SER A 59 -29.97 -20.39 -10.46
C SER A 59 -28.84 -21.41 -10.64
N SER A 60 -29.02 -22.35 -11.57
CA SER A 60 -27.97 -23.30 -11.96
C SER A 60 -26.74 -22.60 -12.53
N VAL A 61 -26.92 -21.46 -13.22
CA VAL A 61 -25.83 -20.67 -13.82
C VAL A 61 -24.89 -20.16 -12.74
N PHE A 62 -25.40 -19.56 -11.67
CA PHE A 62 -24.57 -19.04 -10.57
C PHE A 62 -23.93 -20.14 -9.75
N ARG A 63 -24.58 -21.31 -9.64
CA ARG A 63 -23.95 -22.50 -9.02
C ARG A 63 -22.80 -23.05 -9.86
N LEU A 64 -22.88 -22.98 -11.19
CA LEU A 64 -21.80 -23.41 -12.09
C LEU A 64 -20.64 -22.41 -12.14
N ALA A 65 -20.89 -21.13 -11.83
CA ALA A 65 -19.84 -20.12 -11.77
C ALA A 65 -18.77 -20.42 -10.71
N ILE A 66 -19.16 -20.96 -9.55
CA ILE A 66 -18.23 -21.30 -8.45
C ILE A 66 -17.12 -22.26 -8.90
N PRO A 67 -17.41 -23.47 -9.42
CA PRO A 67 -16.35 -24.38 -9.84
C PRO A 67 -15.56 -23.85 -11.03
N ILE A 68 -16.16 -23.10 -11.96
CA ILE A 68 -15.45 -22.52 -13.11
C ILE A 68 -14.36 -21.54 -12.65
N VAL A 69 -14.73 -20.58 -11.81
CA VAL A 69 -13.80 -19.55 -11.33
C VAL A 69 -12.68 -20.17 -10.50
N ASN A 70 -13.00 -21.14 -9.63
CA ASN A 70 -12.00 -21.76 -8.77
C ASN A 70 -11.08 -22.74 -9.52
N VAL A 71 -11.56 -23.42 -10.57
CA VAL A 71 -10.67 -24.18 -11.47
C VAL A 71 -9.70 -23.23 -12.19
N ALA A 72 -10.18 -22.10 -12.70
CA ALA A 72 -9.32 -21.11 -13.33
C ALA A 72 -8.25 -20.57 -12.36
N ALA A 73 -8.62 -20.31 -11.10
CA ALA A 73 -7.68 -19.92 -10.04
C ALA A 73 -6.59 -20.98 -9.80
N ILE A 74 -6.99 -22.26 -9.68
CA ILE A 74 -6.03 -23.37 -9.48
C ILE A 74 -5.11 -23.51 -10.70
N CYS A 75 -5.63 -23.41 -11.92
CA CYS A 75 -4.82 -23.46 -13.13
C CYS A 75 -3.82 -22.30 -13.20
N GLY A 76 -4.25 -21.08 -12.85
CA GLY A 76 -3.37 -19.91 -12.74
C GLY A 76 -2.27 -20.13 -11.71
N TRP A 77 -2.61 -20.63 -10.51
CA TRP A 77 -1.65 -20.96 -9.46
C TRP A 77 -0.64 -22.02 -9.89
N ILE A 78 -1.07 -23.09 -10.58
CA ILE A 78 -0.14 -24.09 -11.12
C ILE A 78 0.83 -23.45 -12.12
N ALA A 79 0.32 -22.59 -13.01
CA ALA A 79 1.15 -21.90 -13.99
C ALA A 79 2.20 -20.98 -13.33
N THR A 80 1.81 -20.16 -12.34
CA THR A 80 2.75 -19.28 -11.61
C THR A 80 3.83 -20.04 -10.85
N ARG A 81 3.59 -21.30 -10.46
CA ARG A 81 4.57 -22.12 -9.72
C ARG A 81 5.40 -23.06 -10.60
N THR A 82 5.03 -23.25 -11.87
CA THR A 82 5.73 -24.19 -12.77
C THR A 82 6.42 -23.51 -13.94
N THR A 83 5.76 -22.56 -14.60
CA THR A 83 6.25 -21.93 -15.83
C THR A 83 6.34 -20.42 -15.74
N GLY A 84 5.64 -19.80 -14.79
CA GLY A 84 5.32 -18.38 -14.85
C GLY A 84 4.23 -18.09 -15.90
N ILE A 85 3.70 -16.86 -15.86
CA ILE A 85 2.72 -16.30 -16.78
C ILE A 85 3.38 -15.12 -17.50
N GLY A 86 4.13 -15.39 -18.57
CA GLY A 86 5.00 -14.41 -19.23
C GLY A 86 4.33 -13.16 -19.82
N PHE A 87 3.00 -13.08 -19.84
CA PHE A 87 2.26 -11.88 -20.27
C PHE A 87 1.74 -11.02 -19.10
N ILE A 88 1.97 -11.44 -17.85
CA ILE A 88 1.64 -10.68 -16.64
C ILE A 88 2.95 -10.33 -15.95
N SER A 89 3.39 -9.08 -16.07
CA SER A 89 4.56 -8.59 -15.31
C SER A 89 4.30 -8.76 -13.82
N GLY A 90 5.27 -9.35 -13.12
CA GLY A 90 5.19 -9.72 -11.70
C GLY A 90 4.75 -11.17 -11.46
N LEU A 91 4.34 -11.90 -12.51
CA LEU A 91 4.04 -13.35 -12.46
C LEU A 91 4.81 -14.14 -13.53
N ASP A 92 5.73 -13.49 -14.24
CA ASP A 92 6.44 -14.03 -15.40
C ASP A 92 7.54 -15.03 -15.03
N ILE A 93 8.01 -15.00 -13.78
CA ILE A 93 9.00 -15.93 -13.23
C ILE A 93 8.28 -16.90 -12.28
N ALA A 94 8.63 -18.19 -12.36
CA ALA A 94 8.11 -19.18 -11.43
C ALA A 94 8.75 -19.01 -10.04
N GLU A 95 7.93 -18.88 -9.00
CA GLU A 95 8.40 -18.75 -7.61
C GLU A 95 7.96 -19.93 -6.74
N SER A 96 8.57 -20.07 -5.55
CA SER A 96 8.24 -21.13 -4.60
C SER A 96 6.81 -20.99 -4.03
N VAL A 97 6.23 -22.12 -3.61
CA VAL A 97 4.88 -22.14 -3.00
C VAL A 97 4.95 -21.56 -1.60
N GLN A 98 4.29 -20.44 -1.36
CA GLN A 98 4.13 -19.84 -0.05
C GLN A 98 2.89 -20.40 0.67
N THR A 99 2.82 -20.23 1.98
CA THR A 99 1.70 -20.72 2.80
C THR A 99 0.36 -20.13 2.36
N ALA A 100 0.35 -18.83 2.03
CA ALA A 100 -0.82 -18.14 1.51
C ALA A 100 -1.33 -18.74 0.19
N ASP A 101 -0.41 -19.10 -0.70
CA ASP A 101 -0.73 -19.73 -1.97
C ASP A 101 -1.37 -21.10 -1.76
N ALA A 102 -0.79 -21.91 -0.86
CA ALA A 102 -1.28 -23.25 -0.56
C ALA A 102 -2.69 -23.21 0.08
N ILE A 103 -2.95 -22.25 0.97
CA ILE A 103 -4.27 -22.07 1.57
C ILE A 103 -5.29 -21.62 0.51
N THR A 104 -4.92 -20.67 -0.36
CA THR A 104 -5.79 -20.17 -1.43
C THR A 104 -6.13 -21.27 -2.43
N ALA A 105 -5.14 -22.03 -2.88
CA ALA A 105 -5.33 -23.18 -3.77
C ALA A 105 -6.15 -24.30 -3.08
N GLY A 106 -5.93 -24.54 -1.78
CA GLY A 106 -6.70 -25.48 -0.98
C GLY A 106 -8.18 -25.10 -0.86
N LEU A 107 -8.47 -23.83 -0.56
CA LEU A 107 -9.84 -23.29 -0.50
C LEU A 107 -10.53 -23.38 -1.87
N ALA A 108 -9.84 -23.02 -2.95
CA ALA A 108 -10.35 -23.19 -4.31
C ALA A 108 -10.62 -24.66 -4.63
N GLY A 109 -9.73 -25.58 -4.23
CA GLY A 109 -9.89 -27.03 -4.39
C GLY A 109 -11.11 -27.57 -3.64
N ILE A 110 -11.33 -27.13 -2.40
CA ILE A 110 -12.53 -27.48 -1.61
C ILE A 110 -13.79 -26.91 -2.29
N ALA A 111 -13.74 -25.68 -2.81
CA ALA A 111 -14.88 -25.08 -3.52
C ALA A 111 -15.26 -25.90 -4.76
N VAL A 112 -14.28 -26.36 -5.54
CA VAL A 112 -14.50 -27.24 -6.70
C VAL A 112 -15.03 -28.61 -6.27
N ALA A 113 -14.39 -29.26 -5.29
CA ALA A 113 -14.81 -30.57 -4.80
C ALA A 113 -16.23 -30.54 -4.22
N ALA A 114 -16.56 -29.53 -3.40
CA ALA A 114 -17.89 -29.35 -2.85
C ALA A 114 -18.94 -29.09 -3.94
N SER A 115 -18.58 -28.38 -5.01
CA SER A 115 -19.47 -28.15 -6.16
C SER A 115 -19.75 -29.43 -6.95
N ILE A 116 -18.78 -30.34 -7.08
CA ILE A 116 -18.88 -31.59 -7.84
C ILE A 116 -19.54 -32.70 -7.00
N PHE A 117 -18.98 -32.99 -5.82
CA PHE A 117 -19.43 -34.10 -4.96
C PHE A 117 -20.62 -33.75 -4.08
N GLY A 118 -20.84 -32.46 -3.82
CA GLY A 118 -21.99 -31.97 -3.10
C GLY A 118 -23.32 -32.08 -3.84
N ILE A 119 -23.27 -32.39 -5.14
CA ILE A 119 -24.43 -32.83 -5.93
C ILE A 119 -24.83 -34.27 -5.55
N GLN A 120 -23.93 -35.04 -4.91
CA GLN A 120 -24.08 -36.49 -4.74
C GLN A 120 -24.27 -37.00 -3.30
N ARG A 121 -24.11 -36.20 -2.23
CA ARG A 121 -24.34 -36.68 -0.84
C ARG A 121 -25.08 -35.70 0.07
N LYS A 122 -26.10 -36.22 0.76
CA LYS A 122 -26.78 -35.59 1.92
C LYS A 122 -25.85 -35.63 3.14
N PHE A 123 -24.79 -34.83 3.16
CA PHE A 123 -23.99 -34.66 4.37
C PHE A 123 -24.50 -33.48 5.20
N ALA A 124 -24.38 -33.64 6.51
CA ALA A 124 -25.06 -32.88 7.55
C ALA A 124 -24.93 -31.36 7.40
N MET A 125 -26.00 -30.69 7.81
CA MET A 125 -26.19 -29.25 7.88
C MET A 125 -25.02 -28.56 8.59
N VAL A 126 -24.01 -28.13 7.86
CA VAL A 126 -23.12 -27.06 8.32
C VAL A 126 -23.96 -25.79 8.15
N THR A 127 -24.57 -25.34 9.25
CA THR A 127 -25.28 -24.06 9.30
C THR A 127 -24.37 -22.98 8.69
N PRO A 128 -24.86 -22.01 7.90
CA PRO A 128 -24.02 -20.98 7.27
C PRO A 128 -23.08 -20.27 8.25
N MET A 129 -23.44 -20.23 9.54
CA MET A 129 -22.59 -19.79 10.65
C MET A 129 -21.29 -20.58 10.81
N TYR A 130 -21.33 -21.92 10.71
CA TYR A 130 -20.13 -22.77 10.82
C TYR A 130 -19.26 -22.69 9.57
N ALA A 131 -19.85 -22.55 8.38
CA ALA A 131 -19.09 -22.31 7.15
C ALA A 131 -18.37 -20.95 7.20
N ALA A 132 -19.05 -19.90 7.67
CA ALA A 132 -18.46 -18.58 7.89
C ALA A 132 -17.37 -18.60 8.97
N LEU A 133 -17.55 -19.36 10.05
CA LEU A 133 -16.52 -19.58 11.07
C LEU A 133 -15.30 -20.32 10.52
N ILE A 134 -15.49 -21.36 9.71
CA ILE A 134 -14.37 -22.10 9.09
C ILE A 134 -13.65 -21.20 8.07
N ALA A 135 -14.38 -20.42 7.27
CA ALA A 135 -13.76 -19.43 6.38
C ALA A 135 -13.02 -18.36 7.18
N MET A 136 -13.56 -17.84 8.28
CA MET A 136 -12.82 -16.93 9.18
C MET A 136 -11.58 -17.60 9.77
N VAL A 137 -11.67 -18.85 10.23
CA VAL A 137 -10.56 -19.62 10.81
C VAL A 137 -9.51 -20.00 9.76
N LEU A 138 -9.82 -19.99 8.47
CA LEU A 138 -8.86 -20.26 7.40
C LEU A 138 -8.33 -18.95 6.78
N VAL A 139 -9.18 -17.93 6.67
CA VAL A 139 -8.84 -16.61 6.15
C VAL A 139 -7.97 -15.87 7.16
N VAL A 140 -8.23 -15.93 8.47
CA VAL A 140 -7.40 -15.23 9.47
C VAL A 140 -5.96 -15.77 9.50
N PRO A 141 -5.69 -17.08 9.53
CA PRO A 141 -4.34 -17.59 9.37
C PRO A 141 -3.77 -17.32 8.00
N ALA A 142 -4.57 -17.33 6.92
CA ALA A 142 -4.07 -16.97 5.59
C ALA A 142 -3.64 -15.50 5.54
N THR A 143 -4.46 -14.57 6.06
CA THR A 143 -4.14 -13.14 6.19
C THR A 143 -2.94 -12.92 7.09
N VAL A 144 -2.86 -13.70 8.18
CA VAL A 144 -1.70 -13.69 9.06
C VAL A 144 -0.51 -14.19 8.26
N THR A 145 -0.52 -15.33 7.55
CA THR A 145 0.64 -15.86 6.78
C THR A 145 0.98 -15.11 5.48
N THR A 146 0.05 -14.40 4.85
CA THR A 146 0.36 -13.40 3.80
C THR A 146 1.11 -12.21 4.40
N THR A 147 0.94 -11.97 5.70
CA THR A 147 1.56 -10.87 6.47
C THR A 147 2.60 -11.39 7.48
N SER A 148 2.79 -12.71 7.61
CA SER A 148 3.59 -13.38 8.65
C SER A 148 4.55 -14.28 7.93
N HIS A 149 5.74 -13.74 7.80
CA HIS A 149 6.92 -14.53 7.53
C HIS A 149 7.15 -15.49 8.70
N ASP A 150 7.68 -16.66 8.34
CA ASP A 150 8.08 -17.73 9.24
C ASP A 150 8.98 -17.17 10.36
N HIS A 151 8.58 -17.31 11.63
CA HIS A 151 9.48 -17.14 12.77
C HIS A 151 10.30 -18.43 12.94
N SER A 152 11.06 -18.81 11.91
CA SER A 152 12.33 -19.44 12.18
C SER A 152 13.16 -18.39 12.90
N SER A 153 13.76 -18.77 14.03
CA SER A 153 14.65 -17.94 14.83
C SER A 153 15.93 -17.63 14.05
N HIS A 154 15.79 -16.86 12.99
CA HIS A 154 16.81 -16.03 12.41
C HIS A 154 16.66 -14.68 13.09
N SER A 155 17.77 -14.21 13.67
CA SER A 155 18.00 -12.83 14.10
C SER A 155 17.01 -11.84 13.48
N ALA A 156 16.34 -11.03 14.31
CA ALA A 156 15.64 -9.84 13.85
C ALA A 156 16.66 -8.90 13.18
N THR A 157 16.85 -9.09 11.88
CA THR A 157 17.66 -8.29 10.97
C THR A 157 16.89 -8.16 9.65
N SER A 158 15.66 -7.66 9.69
CA SER A 158 15.23 -6.85 8.56
C SER A 158 15.81 -5.46 8.82
N THR A 159 16.81 -5.07 8.04
CA THR A 159 17.38 -3.72 8.06
C THR A 159 16.25 -2.72 7.81
N TRP A 160 16.11 -1.72 8.67
CA TRP A 160 15.22 -0.58 8.47
C TRP A 160 15.55 0.10 7.12
N PRO A 161 14.57 0.54 6.31
CA PRO A 161 13.13 0.64 6.57
C PRO A 161 12.31 -0.65 6.38
N ARG A 162 11.07 -0.65 6.86
CA ARG A 162 10.11 -1.76 6.74
C ARG A 162 8.77 -1.30 6.17
N PRO A 163 8.03 -2.15 5.42
CA PRO A 163 6.70 -1.83 4.93
C PRO A 163 5.73 -1.37 6.01
N PHE A 164 4.95 -0.36 5.69
CA PHE A 164 3.94 0.22 6.57
C PHE A 164 2.53 -0.11 6.10
N PHE A 165 1.71 -0.61 7.03
CA PHE A 165 0.29 -0.90 6.81
C PHE A 165 -0.53 -0.33 7.99
N PRO A 166 -1.13 0.87 7.86
CA PRO A 166 -1.83 1.54 8.96
C PRO A 166 -2.89 0.69 9.67
N GLY A 167 -3.55 -0.21 8.93
CA GLY A 167 -4.60 -1.08 9.48
C GLY A 167 -4.10 -2.26 10.33
N ILE A 168 -2.80 -2.56 10.33
CA ILE A 168 -2.20 -3.69 11.05
C ILE A 168 -1.38 -3.20 12.25
N GLY A 169 -0.77 -2.03 12.14
CA GLY A 169 0.02 -1.40 13.18
C GLY A 169 1.16 -0.55 12.62
N ILE A 170 1.94 0.06 13.51
CA ILE A 170 3.13 0.83 13.16
C ILE A 170 4.35 0.01 13.62
N ASP A 171 5.06 -0.63 12.67
CA ASP A 171 6.24 -1.46 12.96
C ASP A 171 7.55 -0.66 12.86
N ILE A 172 7.87 0.07 13.94
CA ILE A 172 9.06 0.92 14.05
C ILE A 172 9.95 0.55 15.26
N GLU A 173 9.69 -0.60 15.88
CA GLU A 173 10.40 -1.08 17.08
C GLU A 173 11.75 -1.73 16.74
N GLY A 174 12.71 -1.60 17.66
CA GLY A 174 13.98 -2.33 17.59
C GLY A 174 14.94 -1.85 16.49
N VAL A 175 14.72 -0.65 15.94
CA VAL A 175 15.64 -0.03 14.98
C VAL A 175 16.93 0.41 15.70
N GLU A 176 18.08 0.03 15.16
CA GLU A 176 19.38 0.33 15.75
C GLU A 176 19.58 1.85 15.90
N GLY A 177 20.08 2.28 17.05
CA GLY A 177 20.34 3.70 17.34
C GLY A 177 19.11 4.53 17.69
N VAL A 178 17.90 3.95 17.70
CA VAL A 178 16.66 4.63 18.10
C VAL A 178 16.38 4.41 19.58
N SER A 179 16.25 5.50 20.34
CA SER A 179 15.80 5.45 21.74
C SER A 179 14.30 5.19 21.85
N THR A 180 13.85 4.65 22.99
CA THR A 180 12.42 4.45 23.27
C THR A 180 11.64 5.77 23.22
N GLU A 181 12.22 6.88 23.65
CA GLU A 181 11.59 8.20 23.57
C GLU A 181 11.43 8.68 22.12
N GLN A 182 12.43 8.47 21.26
CA GLN A 182 12.35 8.77 19.83
C GLN A 182 11.29 7.93 19.14
N GLU A 183 11.27 6.62 19.42
CA GLU A 183 10.27 5.71 18.87
C GLU A 183 8.84 6.14 19.27
N ASN A 184 8.62 6.46 20.53
CA ASN A 184 7.31 6.90 21.03
C ASN A 184 6.85 8.22 20.38
N ARG A 185 7.76 9.20 20.21
CA ARG A 185 7.44 10.46 19.51
C ARG A 185 7.10 10.22 18.04
N ALA A 186 7.89 9.42 17.34
CA ALA A 186 7.66 9.07 15.95
C ALA A 186 6.32 8.34 15.76
N ARG A 187 6.02 7.36 16.64
CA ARG A 187 4.74 6.64 16.66
C ARG A 187 3.57 7.58 16.90
N GLN A 188 3.70 8.49 17.87
CA GLN A 188 2.67 9.46 18.18
C GLN A 188 2.42 10.40 17.00
N LEU A 189 3.48 10.89 16.35
CA LEU A 189 3.36 11.72 15.15
C LEU A 189 2.57 11.01 14.04
N VAL A 190 2.84 9.73 13.76
CA VAL A 190 2.10 8.95 12.77
C VAL A 190 0.61 8.86 13.12
N LEU A 191 0.30 8.54 14.38
CA LEU A 191 -1.09 8.42 14.85
C LEU A 191 -1.85 9.74 14.80
N GLU A 192 -1.21 10.84 15.21
CA GLU A 192 -1.79 12.17 15.16
C GLU A 192 -1.97 12.65 13.72
N THR A 193 -1.00 12.38 12.85
CA THR A 193 -1.09 12.66 11.41
C THR A 193 -2.30 11.95 10.81
N GLN A 194 -2.47 10.64 11.04
CA GLN A 194 -3.63 9.89 10.56
C GLN A 194 -4.97 10.47 11.05
N LYS A 195 -5.00 10.93 12.31
CA LYS A 195 -6.21 11.48 12.93
C LYS A 195 -6.56 12.86 12.38
N GLU A 196 -5.60 13.76 12.26
CA GLU A 196 -5.85 15.18 11.96
C GLU A 196 -6.01 15.43 10.45
N LEU A 197 -5.30 14.69 9.61
CA LEU A 197 -5.30 14.91 8.15
C LEU A 197 -6.65 14.69 7.48
N VAL A 198 -7.52 13.85 8.07
CA VAL A 198 -8.84 13.52 7.49
C VAL A 198 -9.68 14.75 7.17
N ARG A 199 -9.44 15.88 7.87
CA ARG A 199 -10.06 17.18 7.59
C ARG A 199 -9.84 17.66 6.16
N TRP A 200 -8.68 17.36 5.58
CA TRP A 200 -8.28 17.77 4.24
C TRP A 200 -8.38 16.62 3.23
N ALA A 201 -9.17 15.59 3.50
CA ALA A 201 -9.39 14.49 2.55
C ALA A 201 -9.89 14.99 1.18
N ASP A 202 -10.76 16.01 1.18
CA ASP A 202 -11.09 16.78 -0.02
C ASP A 202 -10.12 17.97 -0.17
N TYR A 203 -9.30 17.94 -1.22
CA TYR A 203 -8.32 18.99 -1.51
C TYR A 203 -8.95 20.38 -1.67
N LYS A 204 -10.25 20.48 -2.00
CA LYS A 204 -10.95 21.77 -2.08
C LYS A 204 -11.12 22.41 -0.71
N VAL A 205 -11.23 21.61 0.36
CA VAL A 205 -11.25 22.12 1.74
C VAL A 205 -9.89 22.74 2.06
N ALA A 206 -8.79 22.06 1.70
CA ALA A 206 -7.45 22.63 1.86
C ALA A 206 -7.30 23.95 1.07
N GLN A 207 -7.70 23.99 -0.20
CA GLN A 207 -7.65 25.23 -0.98
C GLN A 207 -8.46 26.37 -0.36
N ALA A 208 -9.67 26.10 0.13
CA ALA A 208 -10.52 27.08 0.81
C ALA A 208 -9.88 27.61 2.10
N GLU A 209 -9.02 26.81 2.75
CA GLU A 209 -8.28 27.18 3.95
C GLU A 209 -6.93 27.88 3.66
N GLY A 210 -6.59 28.06 2.38
CA GLY A 210 -5.43 28.83 1.93
C GLY A 210 -4.21 27.98 1.56
N TRP A 211 -4.39 26.67 1.39
CA TRP A 211 -3.36 25.78 0.87
C TRP A 211 -3.20 25.95 -0.64
N ILE A 212 -1.96 25.95 -1.13
CA ILE A 212 -1.63 26.20 -2.54
C ILE A 212 -0.86 25.01 -3.10
N SER A 213 -1.32 24.48 -4.24
CA SER A 213 -0.59 23.46 -4.99
C SER A 213 0.72 24.00 -5.54
N ILE A 214 1.78 23.21 -5.49
CA ILE A 214 3.07 23.55 -6.11
C ILE A 214 3.16 23.14 -7.59
N GLY A 215 2.10 22.53 -8.13
CA GLY A 215 1.99 22.19 -9.55
C GLY A 215 2.89 21.01 -9.95
N ASP A 216 2.96 20.00 -9.10
CA ASP A 216 3.78 18.80 -9.28
C ASP A 216 2.94 17.53 -9.53
N GLU A 217 1.64 17.68 -9.80
CA GLU A 217 0.67 16.60 -9.99
C GLU A 217 1.08 15.55 -11.03
N ALA A 218 1.97 15.94 -11.94
CA ALA A 218 2.52 15.09 -12.99
C ALA A 218 3.48 14.02 -12.51
N THR A 219 4.01 14.16 -11.28
CA THR A 219 4.79 13.11 -10.62
C THR A 219 3.92 11.94 -10.17
N GLY A 220 2.60 12.06 -10.29
CA GLY A 220 1.63 11.16 -9.70
C GLY A 220 1.28 11.51 -8.26
N TYR A 221 1.93 12.53 -7.69
CA TYR A 221 1.61 13.14 -6.41
C TYR A 221 1.47 14.65 -6.57
N GLU A 222 0.61 15.27 -5.76
CA GLU A 222 0.46 16.72 -5.74
C GLU A 222 0.59 17.23 -4.31
N HIS A 223 1.57 18.12 -4.10
CA HIS A 223 1.82 18.76 -2.82
C HIS A 223 1.06 20.07 -2.74
N PHE A 224 0.35 20.24 -1.63
CA PHE A 224 -0.27 21.49 -1.23
C PHE A 224 0.47 22.02 -0.02
N VAL A 225 0.94 23.27 -0.10
CA VAL A 225 1.69 23.94 0.96
C VAL A 225 0.85 25.03 1.59
N ASN A 226 0.94 25.18 2.92
CA ASN A 226 0.33 26.30 3.63
C ASN A 226 1.40 27.27 4.14
N GLY A 227 1.51 28.43 3.50
CA GLY A 227 2.51 29.44 3.87
C GLY A 227 2.38 29.97 5.29
N ARG A 228 1.23 29.81 5.96
CA ARG A 228 1.02 30.24 7.34
C ARG A 228 1.74 29.37 8.36
N TYR A 229 1.97 28.09 8.04
CA TYR A 229 2.57 27.12 8.95
C TYR A 229 4.08 27.00 8.76
N LEU A 230 4.62 27.44 7.61
CA LEU A 230 6.05 27.32 7.29
C LEU A 230 7.01 27.92 8.33
N ASN A 231 6.61 28.96 9.05
CA ASN A 231 7.46 29.64 10.04
C ASN A 231 6.66 30.03 11.29
N ASP A 232 5.76 29.16 11.73
CA ASP A 232 4.89 29.42 12.88
C ASP A 232 5.44 28.88 14.21
N GLY A 233 6.64 28.27 14.17
CA GLY A 233 7.33 27.70 15.32
C GLY A 233 6.83 26.34 15.79
N ASN A 234 5.84 25.72 15.12
CA ASN A 234 5.30 24.40 15.49
C ASN A 234 5.88 23.31 14.58
N GLN A 235 7.01 22.72 14.98
CA GLN A 235 7.58 21.61 14.21
C GLN A 235 6.85 20.29 14.50
N LEU A 236 6.60 19.51 13.43
CA LEU A 236 6.01 18.17 13.52
C LEU A 236 4.66 18.18 14.26
N ASP A 237 3.86 19.23 14.05
CA ASP A 237 2.50 19.36 14.58
C ASP A 237 1.47 18.90 13.55
N ALA A 238 0.85 17.74 13.80
CA ALA A 238 -0.14 17.16 12.91
C ALA A 238 -1.42 18.00 12.72
N THR A 239 -1.69 18.96 13.61
CA THR A 239 -2.83 19.87 13.47
C THR A 239 -2.54 21.02 12.48
N ARG A 240 -1.25 21.23 12.15
CA ARG A 240 -0.76 22.33 11.29
C ARG A 240 0.45 21.91 10.44
N PRO A 241 0.38 20.83 9.65
CA PRO A 241 1.50 20.42 8.81
C PRO A 241 1.84 21.52 7.79
N GLU A 242 3.10 21.65 7.38
CA GLU A 242 3.48 22.65 6.37
C GLU A 242 3.02 22.28 4.95
N SER A 243 2.94 20.98 4.69
CA SER A 243 2.50 20.42 3.41
C SER A 243 1.63 19.17 3.61
N ILE A 244 0.65 19.00 2.72
CA ILE A 244 -0.14 17.76 2.59
C ILE A 244 -0.02 17.25 1.16
N VAL A 245 -0.07 15.94 1.00
CA VAL A 245 0.26 15.27 -0.26
C VAL A 245 -0.90 14.38 -0.70
N TYR A 246 -1.30 14.55 -1.97
CA TYR A 246 -2.33 13.74 -2.59
C TYR A 246 -1.71 12.83 -3.67
N LYS A 247 -2.13 11.57 -3.72
CA LYS A 247 -1.92 10.72 -4.90
C LYS A 247 -2.91 11.15 -5.99
N VAL A 248 -2.40 11.31 -7.21
CA VAL A 248 -3.15 11.82 -8.36
C VAL A 248 -3.57 10.68 -9.29
N TYR A 249 -4.86 10.62 -9.60
CA TYR A 249 -5.46 9.71 -10.57
C TYR A 249 -6.33 10.51 -11.53
N GLY A 250 -5.73 11.05 -12.60
CA GLY A 250 -6.40 12.02 -13.47
C GLY A 250 -6.83 13.25 -12.67
N ASP A 251 -8.13 13.54 -12.65
CA ASP A 251 -8.69 14.66 -11.86
C ASP A 251 -8.90 14.31 -10.38
N THR A 252 -8.77 13.04 -10.02
CA THR A 252 -8.99 12.55 -8.65
C THR A 252 -7.74 12.73 -7.82
N ARG A 253 -7.91 13.21 -6.59
CA ARG A 253 -6.86 13.38 -5.59
C ARG A 253 -7.24 12.61 -4.35
N ILE A 254 -6.35 11.74 -3.88
CA ILE A 254 -6.54 10.95 -2.66
C ILE A 254 -5.46 11.39 -1.67
N LEU A 255 -5.85 11.85 -0.48
CA LEU A 255 -4.90 12.26 0.55
C LEU A 255 -4.12 11.04 1.05
N VAL A 256 -2.79 11.10 1.01
CA VAL A 256 -1.92 9.95 1.32
C VAL A 256 -0.84 10.23 2.35
N SER A 257 -0.43 11.49 2.53
CA SER A 257 0.70 11.83 3.41
C SER A 257 0.65 13.29 3.86
N ALA A 258 1.25 13.58 5.00
CA ALA A 258 1.73 14.92 5.35
C ALA A 258 3.21 15.02 5.03
N MET A 259 3.67 16.22 4.66
CA MET A 259 5.09 16.54 4.60
C MET A 259 5.37 17.68 5.55
N TYR A 260 6.14 17.38 6.59
CA TYR A 260 6.57 18.36 7.59
C TYR A 260 7.86 19.02 7.12
N MET A 261 7.94 20.34 7.26
CA MET A 261 9.13 21.10 6.88
C MET A 261 9.72 21.80 8.10
N ALA A 262 10.98 21.54 8.41
CA ALA A 262 11.67 22.12 9.57
C ALA A 262 11.67 23.66 9.56
N GLU A 263 11.58 24.28 10.73
CA GLU A 263 11.70 25.74 10.86
C GLU A 263 13.08 26.21 10.37
N GLY A 264 13.11 27.28 9.56
CA GLY A 264 14.36 27.77 8.97
C GLY A 264 14.99 26.80 7.95
N GLN A 265 16.32 26.68 7.98
CA GLN A 265 17.09 25.80 7.08
C GLN A 265 18.28 25.17 7.83
N PRO A 266 18.05 24.40 8.91
CA PRO A 266 19.14 23.71 9.60
C PRO A 266 19.83 22.70 8.67
N ALA A 267 21.08 22.35 8.99
CA ALA A 267 21.76 21.24 8.33
C ALA A 267 21.01 19.92 8.55
N LEU A 268 21.00 19.05 7.54
CA LEU A 268 20.24 17.79 7.56
C LEU A 268 20.66 16.84 8.70
N ASP A 269 21.92 16.90 9.12
CA ASP A 269 22.50 16.12 10.22
C ASP A 269 22.42 16.84 11.59
N SER A 270 21.78 18.00 11.66
CA SER A 270 21.68 18.78 12.88
C SER A 270 20.87 18.04 13.96
N PRO A 271 21.30 18.07 15.24
CA PRO A 271 20.49 17.56 16.35
C PRO A 271 19.08 18.14 16.43
N LEU A 272 18.88 19.38 15.93
CA LEU A 272 17.56 19.98 15.83
C LEU A 272 16.56 19.14 15.01
N LEU A 273 17.06 18.35 14.06
CA LEU A 273 16.27 17.47 13.20
C LEU A 273 16.34 16.02 13.68
N THR A 274 17.54 15.54 13.99
CA THR A 274 17.80 14.12 14.26
C THR A 274 17.39 13.69 15.67
N ASP A 275 17.31 14.59 16.64
CA ASP A 275 16.92 14.23 18.03
C ASP A 275 15.46 13.76 18.12
N PHE A 276 14.57 14.20 17.23
CA PHE A 276 13.13 13.90 17.35
C PHE A 276 12.84 12.40 17.21
N ALA A 277 13.30 11.77 16.13
CA ALA A 277 13.04 10.37 15.80
C ALA A 277 14.30 9.54 15.51
N GLY A 278 15.50 10.15 15.58
CA GLY A 278 16.75 9.44 15.34
C GLY A 278 16.80 8.80 13.95
N PRO A 279 17.41 7.61 13.84
CA PRO A 279 17.47 6.83 12.59
C PRO A 279 16.14 6.40 11.97
N LEU A 280 14.98 6.72 12.57
CA LEU A 280 13.69 6.47 11.92
C LEU A 280 13.39 7.47 10.80
N PHE A 281 13.94 8.69 10.88
CA PHE A 281 13.73 9.73 9.89
C PHE A 281 14.94 9.85 8.97
N GLU A 282 14.68 10.05 7.69
CA GLU A 282 15.64 10.67 6.78
C GLU A 282 15.09 12.05 6.40
N TRP A 283 15.80 13.09 6.83
CA TRP A 283 15.46 14.45 6.41
C TRP A 283 16.09 14.69 5.04
N HIS A 284 15.32 15.24 4.10
CA HIS A 284 15.83 15.59 2.78
C HIS A 284 15.47 17.04 2.39
N VAL A 285 16.15 17.53 1.36
CA VAL A 285 15.90 18.81 0.69
C VAL A 285 15.75 18.61 -0.81
N HIS A 286 15.31 19.64 -1.52
CA HIS A 286 15.19 19.60 -2.97
C HIS A 286 16.00 20.71 -3.62
N THR A 287 17.22 20.40 -4.04
CA THR A 287 18.13 21.33 -4.73
C THR A 287 18.11 21.15 -6.25
N ASN A 288 17.41 20.14 -6.75
CA ASN A 288 17.40 19.71 -8.15
C ASN A 288 16.07 19.94 -8.88
N LEU A 289 15.06 20.55 -8.23
CA LEU A 289 13.75 20.75 -8.86
C LEU A 289 13.79 21.79 -9.97
N CYS A 290 13.19 21.45 -11.11
CA CYS A 290 13.08 22.30 -12.28
C CYS A 290 11.67 22.88 -12.39
N TRP A 291 11.61 24.21 -12.42
CA TRP A 291 10.37 24.99 -12.46
C TRP A 291 10.19 25.64 -13.81
N GLY A 292 8.98 25.52 -14.36
CA GLY A 292 8.65 26.04 -15.69
C GLY A 292 7.18 26.39 -15.81
N MET A 293 6.80 26.93 -16.97
CA MET A 293 5.40 27.19 -17.30
C MET A 293 4.70 25.89 -17.70
N ARG A 294 3.60 25.57 -17.03
CA ARG A 294 2.76 24.40 -17.28
C ARG A 294 1.29 24.77 -17.09
N ASN A 295 0.42 24.38 -18.02
CA ASN A 295 -1.04 24.63 -17.94
C ASN A 295 -1.43 26.09 -17.62
N GLY A 296 -0.64 27.07 -18.06
CA GLY A 296 -0.88 28.49 -17.80
C GLY A 296 -0.40 29.00 -16.43
N GLY A 297 0.26 28.17 -15.62
CA GLY A 297 0.86 28.53 -14.33
C GLY A 297 2.33 28.12 -14.23
N VAL A 298 2.99 28.49 -13.13
CA VAL A 298 4.34 28.02 -12.78
C VAL A 298 4.21 26.74 -11.95
N GLY A 299 4.96 25.69 -12.29
CA GLY A 299 4.96 24.43 -11.56
C GLY A 299 6.23 23.60 -11.80
N ILE A 300 6.30 22.43 -11.17
CA ILE A 300 7.42 21.50 -11.31
C ILE A 300 7.28 20.74 -12.63
N VAL A 301 8.31 20.83 -13.47
CA VAL A 301 8.35 20.16 -14.79
C VAL A 301 9.35 19.02 -14.85
N GLY A 302 10.13 18.81 -13.78
CA GLY A 302 11.06 17.69 -13.63
C GLY A 302 12.16 18.00 -12.62
N VAL A 303 13.24 17.21 -12.69
CA VAL A 303 14.50 17.43 -11.97
C VAL A 303 15.64 17.69 -12.93
N THR A 304 16.78 18.14 -12.41
CA THR A 304 18.00 18.27 -13.19
C THR A 304 18.51 16.91 -13.68
N ASP A 305 19.09 16.88 -14.88
CA ASP A 305 19.83 15.72 -15.38
C ASP A 305 21.17 15.51 -14.63
N ALA A 306 21.92 14.48 -15.02
CA ALA A 306 23.24 14.17 -14.45
C ALA A 306 24.29 15.31 -14.57
N ASN A 307 24.05 16.29 -15.45
CA ASN A 307 24.90 17.47 -15.60
C ASN A 307 24.34 18.70 -14.86
N GLY A 308 23.29 18.53 -14.05
CA GLY A 308 22.64 19.61 -13.31
C GLY A 308 21.74 20.49 -14.19
N LYS A 309 21.34 20.04 -15.38
CA LYS A 309 20.57 20.86 -16.33
C LYS A 309 19.08 20.54 -16.29
N CYS A 310 18.27 21.59 -16.25
CA CYS A 310 16.82 21.47 -16.37
C CYS A 310 16.34 21.27 -17.81
N PRO A 311 15.14 20.68 -18.00
CA PRO A 311 14.46 20.65 -19.29
C PRO A 311 14.40 22.05 -19.94
N PRO A 312 14.47 22.17 -21.28
CA PRO A 312 14.40 23.46 -21.97
C PRO A 312 13.17 24.28 -21.55
N GLY A 313 13.38 25.57 -21.24
CA GLY A 313 12.31 26.46 -20.80
C GLY A 313 11.98 26.37 -19.30
N SER A 314 12.80 25.68 -18.52
CA SER A 314 12.69 25.62 -17.05
C SER A 314 14.01 25.94 -16.36
N MET A 315 13.92 26.26 -15.07
CA MET A 315 15.06 26.69 -14.25
C MET A 315 15.08 25.95 -12.92
N VAL A 316 16.29 25.68 -12.41
CA VAL A 316 16.47 25.11 -11.08
C VAL A 316 16.00 26.12 -10.04
N ARG A 317 15.20 25.67 -9.08
CA ARG A 317 14.92 26.43 -7.87
C ARG A 317 14.96 25.51 -6.67
N SER A 318 15.95 25.75 -5.81
CA SER A 318 16.18 24.95 -4.62
C SER A 318 15.17 25.27 -3.52
N ILE A 319 14.63 24.22 -2.91
CA ILE A 319 13.93 24.22 -1.63
C ILE A 319 14.89 23.60 -0.61
N SER A 320 15.65 24.45 0.06
CA SER A 320 16.66 24.05 1.06
C SER A 320 16.08 23.90 2.48
N LYS A 321 14.74 23.81 2.62
CA LYS A 321 14.07 23.59 3.90
C LYS A 321 13.99 22.08 4.13
N PRO A 322 14.64 21.51 5.17
CA PRO A 322 14.57 20.09 5.45
C PRO A 322 13.13 19.62 5.61
N MET A 323 12.80 18.47 5.04
CA MET A 323 11.46 17.90 5.12
C MET A 323 11.48 16.40 5.37
N VAL A 324 10.39 15.91 5.97
CA VAL A 324 10.11 14.50 6.19
C VAL A 324 8.63 14.24 5.90
N HIS A 325 8.35 13.10 5.28
CA HIS A 325 6.99 12.68 4.97
C HIS A 325 6.46 11.76 6.07
N VAL A 326 5.14 11.78 6.26
CA VAL A 326 4.43 10.87 7.18
C VAL A 326 3.20 10.34 6.48
N TRP A 327 3.27 9.08 6.07
CA TRP A 327 2.21 8.40 5.33
C TRP A 327 1.04 8.02 6.22
N ILE A 328 -0.18 8.15 5.68
CA ILE A 328 -1.43 7.72 6.33
C ILE A 328 -2.09 6.53 5.59
N VAL A 329 -1.47 6.08 4.51
CA VAL A 329 -1.86 4.91 3.71
C VAL A 329 -0.68 3.92 3.67
N PRO A 330 -0.89 2.67 3.21
CA PRO A 330 0.22 1.73 3.08
C PRO A 330 1.36 2.27 2.22
N HIS A 331 2.60 2.03 2.64
CA HIS A 331 3.80 2.42 1.91
C HIS A 331 4.89 1.34 2.02
N PRO A 332 5.50 0.89 0.91
CA PRO A 332 6.50 -0.19 0.93
C PRO A 332 7.74 0.16 1.77
N CYS A 333 8.09 1.43 1.86
CA CYS A 333 9.28 1.93 2.57
C CYS A 333 9.03 2.52 3.93
N GLY A 334 7.89 2.17 4.51
CA GLY A 334 7.58 2.55 5.87
C GLY A 334 6.85 3.89 5.98
N PRO A 335 6.51 4.28 7.22
CA PRO A 335 5.65 5.43 7.46
C PRO A 335 6.34 6.76 7.17
N PHE A 336 7.67 6.78 7.05
CA PHE A 336 8.48 8.00 6.88
C PHE A 336 9.18 8.12 5.52
N ALA A 337 8.79 7.28 4.56
CA ALA A 337 9.39 7.24 3.24
C ALA A 337 9.21 8.56 2.47
N ALA A 338 10.20 8.91 1.64
CA ALA A 338 10.07 10.02 0.70
C ALA A 338 9.05 9.68 -0.40
N VAL A 339 8.68 10.69 -1.19
CA VAL A 339 7.90 10.45 -2.41
C VAL A 339 8.85 9.93 -3.49
N GLU A 340 8.83 8.61 -3.69
CA GLU A 340 9.69 7.91 -4.67
C GLU A 340 9.54 8.41 -6.12
N GLY A 341 10.62 8.34 -6.89
CA GLY A 341 10.76 8.83 -8.26
C GLY A 341 11.38 10.23 -8.36
N LEU A 342 10.77 11.13 -9.15
CA LEU A 342 11.30 12.49 -9.39
C LEU A 342 11.32 13.39 -8.12
N ALA A 343 10.79 12.92 -6.99
CA ALA A 343 10.55 13.72 -5.79
C ALA A 343 11.22 13.17 -4.52
N GLU A 344 12.26 12.35 -4.65
CA GLU A 344 12.95 11.75 -3.50
C GLU A 344 13.83 12.76 -2.73
N GLY A 345 14.23 13.86 -3.36
CA GLY A 345 15.09 14.87 -2.73
C GLY A 345 16.54 14.41 -2.55
N GLN A 346 17.30 15.15 -1.73
CA GLN A 346 18.68 14.85 -1.36
C GLN A 346 18.79 14.80 0.17
N ALA A 347 19.38 13.73 0.68
CA ALA A 347 19.65 13.51 2.10
C ALA A 347 21.10 13.87 2.49
N ALA A 348 21.41 13.77 3.78
CA ALA A 348 22.79 13.92 4.28
C ALA A 348 23.67 12.71 3.91
N VAL A 349 23.05 11.55 3.75
CA VAL A 349 23.69 10.29 3.42
C VAL A 349 23.51 9.94 1.94
N PRO A 350 24.37 9.08 1.36
CA PRO A 350 24.16 8.56 0.01
C PRO A 350 22.85 7.77 -0.11
N ASP A 351 22.27 7.70 -1.31
CA ASP A 351 21.00 6.99 -1.55
C ASP A 351 21.01 5.52 -1.07
N SER A 352 22.17 4.86 -1.13
CA SER A 352 22.35 3.48 -0.64
C SER A 352 22.23 3.32 0.88
N GLU A 353 22.29 4.41 1.63
CA GLU A 353 22.21 4.46 3.09
C GLU A 353 20.93 5.12 3.59
N ARG A 354 20.12 5.70 2.70
CA ARG A 354 18.88 6.38 3.06
C ARG A 354 17.85 5.43 3.63
N VAL A 355 17.17 5.88 4.69
CA VAL A 355 16.13 5.09 5.36
C VAL A 355 14.70 5.46 4.94
N ASP A 356 14.55 6.44 4.04
CA ASP A 356 13.27 6.85 3.47
C ASP A 356 13.05 6.30 2.03
N MET A 357 13.87 5.32 1.62
CA MET A 357 13.82 4.63 0.33
C MET A 357 14.04 3.12 0.51
N CYS A 358 13.48 2.27 -0.37
CA CYS A 358 13.72 0.82 -0.38
C CYS A 358 14.60 0.38 -1.56
N GLY A 359 15.87 0.80 -1.57
CA GLY A 359 16.85 0.31 -2.54
C GLY A 359 16.68 0.81 -3.98
N ASP A 360 17.71 0.55 -4.81
CA ASP A 360 17.96 1.21 -6.10
C ASP A 360 16.76 1.21 -7.08
N HIS A 361 16.07 2.35 -7.17
CA HIS A 361 15.27 2.70 -8.33
C HIS A 361 16.20 3.16 -9.47
N ALA A 362 16.92 2.21 -10.06
CA ALA A 362 17.54 2.44 -11.36
C ALA A 362 16.43 2.64 -12.41
N HIS A 363 16.14 3.90 -12.72
CA HIS A 363 15.26 4.33 -13.80
C HIS A 363 15.84 4.07 -15.19
#